data_AF-A0A354I6W5-F1
#
_entry.id   AF-A0A354I6W5-F1
#
_cell.length_a   1.000
_cell.length_b   1.000
_cell.length_c   1.000
_cell.angle_alpha   90.00
_cell.angle_beta   90.00
_cell.angle_gamma   90.00
#
_symmetry.space_group_name_H-M   'P 1'
#
loop_
_entity.id
_entity.type
_entity.pdbx_description
1 polymer ?
#
loop_
_entity_poly.entity_id
_entity_poly.type
_entity_poly.pdbx_seq_one_letter_code
_entity_poly.pdbx_strand_id
1 'polypeptide(L)'
;MASGQFVVGTGVQYFSRYPHAGEYTEENAEVGIEWGHGIYLSATPSEIDFVGLRAEYCEPYRQTGDSFSIEIREVLSRVENIKADCLGDAIDEAMERYHSEKIVLDAEDHKETKYIPVKNR
;
A
#
# COMPACT_ATOMS: atom_id res chain seq x y z
N MET A 1 -21.29 -27.02 6.12
CA MET A 1 -20.03 -27.28 5.38
C MET A 1 -19.80 -26.08 4.49
N ALA A 2 -18.88 -25.19 4.84
CA ALA A 2 -18.51 -24.07 3.99
C ALA A 2 -17.51 -24.59 2.95
N SER A 3 -17.90 -24.60 1.67
CA SER A 3 -17.16 -25.23 0.57
C SER A 3 -16.20 -24.27 -0.15
N GLY A 4 -15.73 -23.20 0.51
CA GLY A 4 -14.84 -22.23 -0.11
C GLY A 4 -13.38 -22.62 0.07
N GLN A 5 -12.60 -22.75 -1.00
CA GLN A 5 -11.15 -22.84 -0.92
C GLN A 5 -10.56 -21.44 -1.01
N PHE A 6 -9.64 -21.09 -0.11
CA PHE A 6 -8.88 -19.85 -0.22
C PHE A 6 -7.73 -20.04 -1.23
N VAL A 7 -7.39 -18.98 -1.96
CA VAL A 7 -6.25 -18.97 -2.89
C VAL A 7 -5.36 -17.79 -2.59
N VAL A 8 -4.05 -18.03 -2.54
CA VAL A 8 -3.03 -16.99 -2.52
C VAL A 8 -2.39 -16.91 -3.90
N GLY A 9 -2.60 -15.80 -4.60
CA GLY A 9 -1.96 -15.49 -5.86
C GLY A 9 -0.52 -15.02 -5.65
N THR A 10 0.42 -15.63 -6.37
CA THR A 10 1.83 -15.25 -6.42
C THR A 10 2.15 -14.63 -7.79
N GLY A 11 3.01 -13.60 -7.81
CA GLY A 11 3.30 -12.84 -9.04
C GLY A 11 2.07 -12.10 -9.57
N VAL A 12 1.32 -11.45 -8.68
CA VAL A 12 0.11 -10.69 -9.03
C VAL A 12 0.50 -9.42 -9.77
N GLN A 13 -0.02 -9.23 -10.96
CA GLN A 13 0.17 -8.03 -11.78
C GLN A 13 -1.14 -7.56 -12.38
N TYR A 14 -1.22 -6.26 -12.65
CA TYR A 14 -2.32 -5.67 -13.40
C TYR A 14 -2.05 -5.85 -14.90
N PHE A 15 -3.09 -6.21 -15.64
CA PHE A 15 -3.04 -6.19 -17.10
C PHE A 15 -4.26 -5.43 -17.63
N SER A 16 -4.10 -4.80 -18.79
CA SER A 16 -5.20 -4.21 -19.55
C SER A 16 -5.44 -5.05 -20.80
N ARG A 17 -6.66 -5.53 -20.99
CA ARG A 17 -7.10 -6.16 -22.23
C ARG A 17 -8.03 -5.22 -22.96
N TYR A 18 -7.81 -5.11 -24.26
CA TYR A 18 -8.69 -4.37 -25.13
C TYR A 18 -9.68 -5.34 -25.80
N PRO A 19 -10.93 -4.90 -26.07
CA PRO A 19 -11.90 -5.70 -26.79
C PRO A 19 -11.33 -6.16 -28.13
N HIS A 20 -11.59 -7.43 -28.50
CA HIS A 20 -11.12 -7.99 -29.77
C HIS A 20 -11.66 -7.25 -31.00
N ALA A 21 -12.78 -6.53 -30.86
CA ALA A 21 -13.36 -5.69 -31.90
C ALA A 21 -13.81 -4.34 -31.31
N GLY A 22 -13.27 -3.24 -31.84
CA GLY A 22 -13.55 -1.87 -31.40
C GLY A 22 -12.34 -0.95 -31.52
N GLU A 23 -12.49 0.32 -31.12
CA GLU A 23 -11.38 1.27 -31.02
C GLU A 23 -10.63 1.08 -29.69
N TYR A 24 -9.29 1.05 -29.77
CA TYR A 24 -8.38 0.90 -28.64
C TYR A 24 -8.25 2.22 -27.89
N THR A 25 -9.23 2.54 -27.04
CA THR A 25 -9.22 3.73 -26.17
C THR A 25 -9.06 3.31 -24.71
N GLU A 26 -8.54 4.21 -23.86
CA GLU A 26 -8.39 3.95 -22.41
C GLU A 26 -9.74 3.70 -21.72
N GLU A 27 -10.82 4.35 -22.17
CA GLU A 27 -12.18 4.14 -21.66
C GLU A 27 -12.76 2.75 -21.99
N ASN A 28 -12.22 2.09 -23.03
CA ASN A 28 -12.64 0.77 -23.47
C ASN A 28 -11.73 -0.36 -22.95
N ALA A 29 -10.68 -0.04 -22.18
CA ALA A 29 -9.76 -1.03 -21.66
C ALA A 29 -10.37 -1.76 -20.44
N GLU A 30 -10.39 -3.08 -20.49
CA GLU A 30 -10.73 -3.91 -19.33
C GLU A 30 -9.45 -4.15 -18.51
N VAL A 31 -9.39 -3.59 -17.31
CA VAL A 31 -8.27 -3.80 -16.38
C VAL A 31 -8.57 -5.03 -15.52
N GLY A 32 -7.73 -6.05 -15.65
CA GLY A 32 -7.79 -7.29 -14.89
C GLY A 32 -6.60 -7.47 -13.96
N ILE A 33 -6.75 -8.42 -13.05
CA ILE A 33 -5.66 -8.94 -12.21
C ILE A 33 -5.29 -10.30 -12.78
N GLU A 34 -4.01 -10.49 -13.10
CA GLU A 34 -3.46 -11.82 -13.37
C GLU A 34 -2.44 -12.20 -12.30
N TRP A 35 -2.33 -13.49 -12.04
CA TRP A 35 -1.32 -14.04 -11.15
C TRP A 35 -0.58 -15.15 -11.89
N GLY A 36 0.73 -15.25 -11.65
CA GLY A 36 1.54 -16.32 -12.26
C GLY A 36 1.14 -17.70 -11.74
N HIS A 37 0.99 -17.85 -10.42
CA HIS A 37 0.59 -19.11 -9.80
C HIS A 37 -0.31 -18.88 -8.57
N GLY A 38 -1.33 -19.73 -8.39
CA GLY A 38 -2.23 -19.71 -7.24
C GLY A 38 -2.01 -20.91 -6.32
N ILE A 39 -1.86 -20.65 -5.03
CA ILE A 39 -1.72 -21.68 -3.98
C ILE A 39 -3.07 -21.86 -3.30
N TYR A 40 -3.63 -23.06 -3.40
CA TYR A 40 -4.90 -23.40 -2.74
C TYR A 40 -4.67 -23.74 -1.27
N LEU A 41 -5.49 -23.16 -0.40
CA LEU A 41 -5.41 -23.29 1.04
C LEU A 41 -6.68 -23.95 1.61
N SER A 42 -6.58 -24.38 2.88
CA SER A 42 -7.73 -24.93 3.62
C SER A 42 -8.91 -23.96 3.60
N ALA A 43 -10.13 -24.50 3.57
CA ALA A 43 -11.37 -23.74 3.70
C ALA A 43 -11.56 -23.13 5.10
N THR A 44 -10.75 -23.57 6.07
CA THR A 44 -10.82 -23.13 7.46
C THR A 44 -9.72 -22.10 7.72
N PRO A 45 -10.04 -20.80 7.89
CA PRO A 45 -9.02 -19.76 8.05
C PRO A 45 -8.06 -19.97 9.22
N SER A 46 -8.53 -20.61 10.30
CA SER A 46 -7.69 -20.90 11.47
C SER A 46 -6.64 -21.99 11.24
N GLU A 47 -6.79 -22.80 10.18
CA GLU A 47 -5.80 -23.82 9.78
C GLU A 47 -4.76 -23.27 8.80
N ILE A 48 -4.96 -22.03 8.32
CA ILE A 48 -4.04 -21.40 7.39
C ILE A 48 -2.88 -20.79 8.17
N ASP A 49 -1.68 -21.32 7.95
CA ASP A 49 -0.44 -20.73 8.47
C ASP A 49 -0.01 -19.55 7.59
N PHE A 50 -0.57 -18.38 7.88
CA PHE A 50 -0.20 -17.13 7.20
C PHE A 50 1.26 -16.73 7.44
N VAL A 51 1.88 -17.19 8.54
CA VAL A 51 3.29 -16.89 8.83
C VAL A 51 4.20 -17.73 7.95
N GLY A 52 3.92 -19.04 7.84
CA GLY A 52 4.60 -19.96 6.93
C GLY A 52 4.47 -19.54 5.47
N LEU A 53 3.27 -19.17 5.02
CA LEU A 53 3.06 -18.70 3.64
C LEU A 53 3.83 -17.41 3.32
N ARG A 54 3.86 -16.45 4.26
CA ARG A 54 4.67 -15.23 4.11
C ARG A 54 6.16 -15.56 4.10
N ALA A 55 6.62 -16.46 4.97
CA ALA A 55 8.00 -16.90 4.99
C ALA A 55 8.39 -17.62 3.69
N GLU A 56 7.48 -18.36 3.06
CA GLU A 56 7.74 -19.15 1.87
C GLU A 56 7.71 -18.35 0.57
N TYR A 57 6.78 -17.39 0.46
CA TYR A 57 6.46 -16.72 -0.80
C TYR A 57 6.64 -15.20 -0.81
N CYS A 58 6.94 -14.54 0.32
CA CYS A 58 7.24 -13.10 0.34
C CYS A 58 8.75 -12.82 0.43
N GLU A 59 9.41 -12.58 -0.70
CA GLU A 59 10.69 -11.85 -0.69
C GLU A 59 10.43 -10.38 -0.37
N PRO A 60 10.80 -9.89 0.83
CA PRO A 60 12.21 -9.69 1.16
C PRO A 60 12.65 -10.17 2.56
N TYR A 61 11.82 -10.91 3.30
CA TYR A 61 12.09 -11.29 4.70
C TYR A 61 13.09 -12.46 4.87
N ARG A 62 13.61 -13.02 3.78
CA ARG A 62 14.57 -14.15 3.76
C ARG A 62 16.04 -13.73 3.62
N GLN A 63 16.36 -12.44 3.58
CA GLN A 63 17.75 -12.02 3.45
C GLN A 63 18.50 -12.39 4.73
N THR A 64 19.55 -13.20 4.60
CA THR A 64 20.49 -13.51 5.69
C THR A 64 21.72 -12.62 5.50
N GLY A 65 22.12 -11.94 6.57
CA GLY A 65 23.18 -10.94 6.53
C GLY A 65 23.37 -10.31 7.90
N ASP A 66 24.55 -9.72 8.13
CA ASP A 66 24.93 -9.17 9.44
C ASP A 66 24.28 -7.81 9.75
N SER A 67 23.80 -7.09 8.71
CA SER A 67 23.09 -5.82 8.86
C SER A 67 22.16 -5.54 7.67
N PHE A 68 21.00 -4.92 7.93
CA PHE A 68 20.04 -4.53 6.90
C PHE A 68 19.75 -3.03 6.96
N SER A 69 19.68 -2.39 5.80
CA SER A 69 19.24 -1.00 5.67
C SER A 69 17.72 -0.97 5.52
N ILE A 70 17.02 -0.32 6.44
CA ILE A 70 15.56 -0.18 6.43
C ILE A 70 15.24 1.31 6.54
N GLU A 71 14.49 1.84 5.57
CA GLU A 71 13.90 3.17 5.65
C GLU A 71 12.60 3.08 6.47
N ILE A 72 12.51 3.90 7.52
CA ILE A 72 11.29 4.06 8.31
C ILE A 72 10.66 5.38 7.88
N ARG A 73 9.45 5.30 7.31
CA ARG A 73 8.70 6.47 6.87
C ARG A 73 7.42 6.61 7.68
N GLU A 74 7.20 7.78 8.25
CA GLU A 74 6.00 8.09 9.02
C GLU A 74 5.14 9.12 8.29
N VAL A 75 3.83 9.00 8.47
CA VAL A 75 2.85 9.99 8.03
C VAL A 75 2.15 10.53 9.26
N LEU A 76 2.33 11.83 9.51
CA LEU A 76 1.60 12.59 10.53
C LEU A 76 0.49 13.38 9.86
N SER A 77 -0.69 13.43 10.48
CA SER A 77 -1.84 14.15 9.93
C SER A 77 -2.78 14.62 11.03
N ARG A 78 -3.04 15.92 11.01
CA ARG A 78 -4.07 16.60 11.80
C ARG A 78 -5.01 17.40 10.89
N VAL A 79 -6.26 17.54 11.30
CA VAL A 79 -7.22 18.42 10.64
C VAL A 79 -7.22 19.78 11.33
N GLU A 80 -6.93 20.84 10.58
CA GLU A 80 -6.90 22.21 11.05
C GLU A 80 -8.04 23.01 10.45
N ASN A 81 -8.75 23.76 11.29
CA ASN A 81 -9.86 24.61 10.86
C ASN A 81 -9.36 26.04 10.69
N ILE A 82 -9.09 26.44 9.45
CA ILE A 82 -8.58 27.76 9.10
C ILE A 82 -9.71 28.60 8.52
N LYS A 83 -9.86 29.81 9.05
CA LYS A 83 -10.81 30.80 8.54
C LYS A 83 -10.14 31.62 7.45
N ALA A 84 -10.64 31.51 6.23
CA ALA A 84 -10.20 32.30 5.08
C ALA A 84 -11.35 32.53 4.10
N ASP A 85 -11.17 33.45 3.15
CA ASP A 85 -12.20 33.84 2.18
C ASP A 85 -12.29 32.85 1.00
N CYS A 86 -11.19 32.15 0.67
CA CYS A 86 -11.19 31.04 -0.28
C CYS A 86 -10.29 29.86 0.15
N LEU A 87 -10.41 28.72 -0.54
CA LEU A 87 -9.61 27.52 -0.24
C LEU A 87 -8.11 27.76 -0.48
N GLY A 88 -7.74 28.54 -1.49
CA GLY A 88 -6.35 28.91 -1.76
C GLY A 88 -5.74 29.65 -0.58
N ASP A 89 -6.42 30.70 -0.11
CA ASP A 89 -5.99 31.48 1.07
C ASP A 89 -5.89 30.60 2.33
N ALA A 90 -6.80 29.64 2.51
CA ALA A 90 -6.74 28.71 3.63
C ALA A 90 -5.51 27.79 3.56
N ILE A 91 -5.13 27.34 2.35
CA ILE A 91 -3.93 26.53 2.14
C ILE A 91 -2.67 27.36 2.38
N ASP A 92 -2.62 28.59 1.86
CA ASP A 92 -1.49 29.50 2.05
C ASP A 92 -1.28 29.84 3.53
N GLU A 93 -2.35 30.13 4.27
CA GLU A 93 -2.32 30.34 5.71
C GLU A 93 -1.89 29.07 6.48
N ALA A 94 -2.33 27.88 6.04
CA ALA A 94 -1.88 26.62 6.63
C ALA A 94 -0.37 26.42 6.48
N MET A 95 0.15 26.68 5.27
CA MET A 95 1.57 26.60 4.96
C MET A 95 2.38 27.59 5.79
N GLU A 96 1.93 28.85 5.89
CA GLU A 96 2.61 29.85 6.70
C GLU A 96 2.64 29.47 8.19
N ARG A 97 1.52 28.99 8.75
CA ARG A 97 1.47 28.52 10.15
C ARG A 97 2.38 27.32 10.40
N TYR A 98 2.47 26.39 9.45
CA TYR A 98 3.37 25.26 9.57
C TYR A 98 4.84 25.71 9.50
N HIS A 99 5.19 26.56 8.53
CA HIS A 99 6.55 27.09 8.39
C HIS A 99 6.99 28.02 9.52
N SER A 100 6.03 28.71 10.15
CA SER A 100 6.27 29.55 11.34
C SER A 100 6.16 28.79 12.67
N GLU A 101 6.11 27.46 12.63
CA GLU A 101 6.03 26.57 13.80
C GLU A 101 4.81 26.84 14.71
N LYS A 102 3.78 27.51 14.19
CA LYS A 102 2.49 27.69 14.89
C LYS A 102 1.65 26.42 14.84
N ILE A 103 1.81 25.62 13.79
CA ILE A 103 1.26 24.27 13.66
C ILE A 103 2.44 23.32 13.58
N VAL A 104 2.63 22.51 14.63
CA VAL A 104 3.60 21.42 14.65
C VAL A 104 2.84 20.12 14.83
N LEU A 105 3.11 19.15 13.95
CA LEU A 105 2.60 17.80 14.08
C LEU A 105 3.59 16.98 14.91
N ASP A 106 3.06 16.21 15.85
CA ASP A 106 3.88 15.41 16.75
C ASP A 106 3.40 13.94 16.78
N ALA A 107 3.84 13.19 17.79
CA ALA A 107 3.51 11.78 17.94
C ALA A 107 2.01 11.52 18.11
N GLU A 108 1.22 12.46 18.63
CA GLU A 108 -0.23 12.32 18.76
C GLU A 108 -0.94 12.39 17.40
N ASP A 109 -0.31 13.02 16.41
CA ASP A 109 -0.81 13.16 15.04
C ASP A 109 -0.44 11.99 14.11
N HIS A 110 0.17 10.93 14.66
CA HIS A 110 0.58 9.75 13.89
C HIS A 110 -0.59 9.03 13.22
N LYS A 111 -0.42 8.67 11.94
CA LYS A 111 -1.39 7.86 11.18
C LYS A 111 -0.85 6.55 10.67
N GLU A 112 0.37 6.55 10.14
CA GLU A 112 0.91 5.38 9.47
C GLU A 112 2.44 5.34 9.58
N THR A 113 3.00 4.15 9.74
CA THR A 113 4.43 3.87 9.61
C THR A 113 4.65 2.81 8.54
N LYS A 114 5.58 3.07 7.61
CA LYS A 114 6.03 2.13 6.59
C LYS A 114 7.49 1.75 6.84
N TYR A 115 7.77 0.46 6.69
CA TYR A 115 9.11 -0.11 6.81
C TYR A 115 9.53 -0.63 5.45
N ILE A 116 10.50 0.05 4.83
CA ILE A 116 10.89 -0.21 3.44
C ILE A 116 12.34 -0.74 3.46
N PRO A 117 12.57 -2.02 3.10
CA PRO A 117 13.93 -2.53 3.00
C PRO A 117 14.65 -1.84 1.82
N VAL A 118 15.82 -1.28 2.10
CA VAL A 118 16.64 -0.60 1.09
C VAL A 118 17.60 -1.61 0.50
N LYS A 119 17.52 -1.82 -0.82
CA LYS A 119 18.54 -2.57 -1.55
C LYS A 119 19.75 -1.67 -1.72
N ASN A 120 20.83 -1.93 -0.99
CA ASN A 120 22.12 -1.29 -1.25
C ASN A 120 22.59 -1.79 -2.63
N ARG A 121 22.70 -0.88 -3.59
CA ARG A 121 23.11 -1.17 -4.98
C ARG A 121 24.63 -1.10 -5.12
#